data_AF-A0A5K1GPS8-F1
#
_entry.id   AF-A0A5K1GPS8-F1
#
_cell.length_a   1.000
_cell.length_b   1.000
_cell.length_c   1.000
_cell.angle_alpha   90.00
_cell.angle_beta   90.00
_cell.angle_gamma   90.00
#
_symmetry.space_group_name_H-M   'P 1'
#
loop_
_entity.id
_entity.type
_entity.pdbx_description
1 polymer ?
#
loop_
_entity_poly.entity_id
_entity_poly.type
_entity_poly.pdbx_seq_one_letter_code
_entity_poly.pdbx_strand_id
1 'polypeptide(L)' 'MRPFLLFILYGLAIGIAAAAPYEIPPNCKSLECPSYDVVDSQNEFEIRHYRSPVWMSTQPIRTTSYTVGSNEGFTT' A
#
# COMPACT_ATOMS: atom_id res chain seq x y z
N MET A 1 -24.89 5.50 -40.46
CA MET A 1 -25.19 4.88 -39.14
C MET A 1 -24.23 3.76 -38.71
N ARG A 2 -23.64 2.97 -39.62
CA ARG A 2 -22.68 1.90 -39.27
C ARG A 2 -21.26 2.30 -38.77
N PRO A 3 -20.67 3.48 -39.08
CA PRO A 3 -19.32 3.80 -38.60
C PRO A 3 -19.30 4.28 -37.14
N PHE A 4 -20.42 4.82 -36.63
CA PHE A 4 -20.50 5.37 -35.27
C PHE A 4 -20.47 4.27 -34.18
N LEU A 5 -21.02 3.09 -34.49
CA LEU A 5 -21.02 1.91 -33.61
C LEU A 5 -19.61 1.32 -33.41
N LEU A 6 -18.74 1.41 -34.42
CA LEU A 6 -17.35 0.94 -34.32
C LEU A 6 -16.52 1.86 -33.42
N PHE A 7 -16.75 3.18 -33.45
CA PHE A 7 -16.10 4.13 -32.54
C PHE A 7 -16.52 3.94 -31.08
N ILE A 8 -17.79 3.60 -30.82
CA ILE A 8 -18.29 3.32 -29.46
C ILE A 8 -17.66 2.04 -28.89
N LEU A 9 -17.51 0.99 -29.71
CA LEU A 9 -16.88 -0.26 -29.29
C LEU A 9 -15.37 -0.11 -29.06
N TYR A 10 -14.67 0.73 -29.82
CA TYR A 10 -13.25 1.02 -29.62
C TYR A 10 -12.99 1.95 -28.41
N GLY A 11 -13.91 2.89 -28.15
CA GLY A 11 -13.84 3.76 -26.97
C GLY A 11 -14.08 3.03 -25.64
N LEU A 12 -14.86 1.94 -25.65
CA LEU A 12 -15.10 1.11 -24.46
C LEU A 12 -13.92 0.21 -24.08
N ALA A 13 -13.04 -0.11 -25.04
CA ALA A 13 -11.85 -0.94 -24.81
C ALA A 13 -10.68 -0.17 -24.16
N ILE A 14 -10.74 1.16 -24.12
CA ILE A 14 -9.84 2.02 -23.33
C ILE A 14 -10.44 2.21 -21.91
N GLY A 15 -11.20 1.22 -21.44
CA GLY A 15 -11.65 1.13 -20.06
C GLY A 15 -10.46 0.88 -19.16
N ILE A 16 -10.01 1.96 -18.51
CA ILE A 16 -9.11 2.06 -17.35
C ILE A 16 -8.75 0.69 -16.77
N ALA A 17 -7.57 0.18 -17.10
CA ALA A 17 -7.02 -0.98 -16.43
C ALA A 17 -6.76 -0.59 -14.97
N ALA A 18 -7.69 -0.94 -14.06
CA ALA A 18 -7.46 -0.83 -12.63
C ALA A 18 -6.25 -1.71 -12.28
N ALA A 19 -5.29 -1.15 -11.55
CA ALA A 19 -4.16 -1.91 -11.06
C ALA A 19 -4.66 -3.10 -10.23
N ALA A 20 -4.05 -4.27 -10.39
CA ALA A 20 -4.34 -5.38 -9.49
C ALA A 20 -3.95 -4.97 -8.06
N PRO A 21 -4.78 -5.28 -7.05
CA PRO A 21 -4.46 -4.96 -5.66
C PRO A 21 -3.15 -5.64 -5.23
N TYR A 22 -2.40 -5.00 -4.33
CA TYR A 22 -1.17 -5.60 -3.82
C TYR A 22 -1.46 -6.88 -3.04
N GLU A 23 -0.63 -7.90 -3.24
CA GLU A 23 -0.75 -9.13 -2.46
C GLU A 23 -0.42 -8.91 -0.99
N ILE A 24 -1.06 -9.69 -0.11
CA ILE A 24 -0.70 -9.75 1.31
C ILE A 24 0.80 -10.08 1.42
N PRO A 25 1.59 -9.25 2.14
CA PRO A 25 3.02 -9.49 2.31
C PRO A 25 3.29 -10.91 2.83
N PRO A 26 4.27 -11.66 2.29
CA PRO A 26 4.50 -13.06 2.65
C PRO A 26 4.67 -13.30 4.16
N ASN A 27 5.30 -12.38 4.88
CA ASN A 27 5.45 -12.42 6.34
C ASN A 27 4.10 -12.34 7.07
N CYS A 28 3.15 -11.55 6.57
CA CYS A 28 1.82 -11.41 7.16
C CYS A 28 0.89 -12.60 6.86
N LYS A 29 1.35 -13.60 6.08
CA LYS A 29 0.62 -14.86 5.88
C LYS A 29 0.76 -15.80 7.09
N SER A 30 1.79 -15.62 7.92
CA SER A 30 2.08 -16.49 9.08
C SER A 30 2.32 -15.74 10.38
N LEU A 31 2.70 -14.46 10.35
CA LEU A 31 2.92 -13.62 11.52
C LEU A 31 1.78 -12.61 11.69
N GLU A 32 1.54 -12.19 12.93
CA GLU A 32 0.62 -11.10 13.21
C GLU A 32 1.16 -9.80 12.59
N CYS A 33 0.32 -9.12 11.82
CA CYS A 33 0.59 -7.82 11.22
C CYS A 33 -0.50 -6.82 11.62
N PRO A 34 -0.19 -5.51 11.68
CA PRO A 34 -1.20 -4.50 11.95
C PRO A 34 -2.33 -4.55 10.92
N SER A 35 -3.58 -4.58 11.39
CA SER A 35 -4.75 -4.62 10.50
C SER A 35 -4.93 -3.28 9.77
N TYR A 36 -5.25 -3.36 8.48
CA TYR A 36 -5.60 -2.23 7.64
C TYR A 36 -6.68 -2.62 6.65
N ASP A 37 -7.43 -1.63 6.19
CA ASP A 37 -8.34 -1.76 5.04
C ASP A 37 -7.67 -1.08 3.83
N VAL A 38 -7.71 -1.71 2.65
CA VAL A 38 -7.20 -1.11 1.39
C VAL A 38 -8.27 -0.17 0.85
N VAL A 39 -7.93 1.12 0.73
CA VAL A 39 -8.84 2.16 0.23
C VAL A 39 -8.76 2.28 -1.29
N ASP A 40 -7.55 2.24 -1.84
CA ASP A 40 -7.28 2.27 -3.28
C ASP A 40 -5.94 1.60 -3.57
N SER A 41 -5.79 1.02 -4.76
CA SER A 41 -4.55 0.40 -5.22
C SER A 41 -4.22 0.88 -6.62
N GLN A 42 -3.02 1.44 -6.77
CA GLN A 42 -2.47 1.93 -8.03
C GLN A 42 -1.24 1.10 -8.41
N ASN A 43 -0.69 1.32 -9.61
CA ASN A 43 0.48 0.58 -10.06
C ASN A 43 1.74 0.82 -9.20
N GLU A 44 1.87 2.03 -8.64
CA GLU A 44 3.09 2.45 -7.93
C GLU A 44 2.91 2.57 -6.41
N PHE A 45 1.67 2.59 -5.92
CA PHE A 45 1.38 2.71 -4.48
C PHE A 45 0.00 2.15 -4.11
N GLU A 46 -0.18 1.91 -2.81
CA GLU A 46 -1.46 1.53 -2.22
C GLU A 46 -1.85 2.52 -1.11
N ILE A 47 -3.12 2.87 -1.05
CA ILE A 47 -3.69 3.68 0.03
C ILE A 47 -4.26 2.73 1.09
N ARG A 48 -3.66 2.73 2.28
CA ARG A 48 -4.07 1.89 3.41
C ARG A 48 -4.63 2.73 4.56
N HIS A 49 -5.81 2.35 5.05
CA HIS A 49 -6.36 2.88 6.29
C HIS A 49 -6.03 1.92 7.43
N TYR A 50 -5.02 2.29 8.23
CA TYR A 50 -4.77 1.63 9.51
C TYR A 50 -5.83 2.07 10.52
N ARG A 51 -6.31 1.12 11.32
CA ARG A 51 -7.28 1.40 12.40
C ARG A 51 -6.58 2.08 13.59
N SER A 52 -6.89 1.67 14.81
CA SER A 52 -6.25 2.19 16.02
C SER A 52 -5.33 1.14 16.68
N PRO A 53 -4.21 0.73 16.04
CA PRO A 53 -3.24 -0.14 16.68
C PRO A 53 -2.47 0.60 17.78
N VAL A 54 -2.06 -0.15 18.81
CA VAL A 54 -1.13 0.34 19.84
C VAL A 54 0.28 -0.07 19.44
N TRP A 55 1.22 0.87 19.51
CA TRP A 55 2.63 0.64 19.18
C TRP A 55 3.49 0.87 20.41
N MET A 56 4.45 -0.03 20.64
CA MET A 56 5.55 0.23 21.55
C MET A 56 6.52 1.20 20.88
N SER A 57 6.97 2.21 21.62
CA SER A 57 7.92 3.22 21.13
C SER A 57 8.89 3.60 22.23
N THR A 58 10.07 4.05 21.83
CA THR A 58 11.13 4.48 22.75
C THR A 58 11.24 6.01 22.80
N GLN A 59 12.05 6.52 23.73
CA GLN A 59 12.37 7.95 23.79
C GLN A 59 13.15 8.39 22.53
N PRO A 60 13.14 9.68 22.19
CA PRO A 60 13.85 10.17 21.01
C PRO A 60 15.36 9.88 21.06
N ILE A 61 15.89 9.31 19.98
CA ILE A 61 17.32 9.00 19.83
C ILE A 61 17.99 10.15 19.06
N ARG A 62 19.00 10.77 19.66
CA ARG A 62 19.69 11.94 19.10
C ARG A 62 20.78 11.51 18.12
N THR A 63 20.41 11.34 16.87
CA THR A 63 21.32 11.00 15.78
C THR A 63 20.84 11.59 14.46
N THR A 64 21.76 11.80 13.52
CA THR A 64 21.45 12.18 12.13
C THR A 64 21.35 10.96 11.20
N SER A 65 21.69 9.77 11.70
CA SER A 65 21.68 8.52 10.92
C SER A 65 20.45 7.69 11.25
N TYR A 66 19.61 7.44 10.24
CA TYR A 66 18.45 6.56 10.35
C TYR A 66 18.84 5.15 10.81
N THR A 67 19.90 4.59 10.23
CA THR A 67 20.37 3.24 10.55
C THR A 67 20.79 3.12 12.02
N VAL A 68 21.52 4.12 12.53
CA VAL A 68 21.94 4.13 13.95
C VAL A 68 20.71 4.23 14.85
N GLY A 69 19.81 5.18 14.58
CA GLY A 69 18.61 5.39 15.40
C GLY A 69 17.68 4.17 15.42
N SER A 70 17.46 3.53 14.27
CA SER A 70 16.62 2.34 14.17
C SER A 70 17.21 1.15 14.93
N ASN A 71 18.53 0.94 14.89
CA ASN A 71 19.17 -0.16 15.57
C ASN A 71 19.17 0.03 17.09
N GLU A 72 19.53 1.22 17.57
CA GLU A 72 19.51 1.54 19.01
C GLU A 72 18.08 1.43 19.58
N GLY A 73 17.09 1.93 18.83
CA GLY A 73 15.69 1.87 19.25
C GLY A 73 15.12 0.46 19.30
N PHE A 74 15.59 -0.45 18.45
CA PHE A 74 15.15 -1.86 18.47
C PHE A 74 15.71 -2.64 19.66
N THR A 75 16.86 -2.22 20.21
CA THR A 75 17.53 -2.88 21.34
C THR A 75 17.18 -2.31 22.71
N THR A 76 16.38 -1.23 22.76
CA THR A 76 15.97 -0.56 24.01
C THR A 76 14.75 -1.24 24.60
#